data_AF-A0A068SZX7-F1
#
_entry.id   AF-A0A068SZX7-F1
#
_cell.length_a   1.000
_cell.length_b   1.000
_cell.length_c   1.000
_cell.angle_alpha   90.00
_cell.angle_beta   90.00
_cell.angle_gamma   90.00
#
_symmetry.space_group_name_H-M   'P 1'
#
loop_
_entity.id
_entity.type
_entity.pdbx_description
1 polymer ?
#
loop_
_entity_poly.entity_id
_entity_poly.type
_entity_poly.pdbx_seq_one_letter_code
_entity_poly.pdbx_strand_id
1 'polypeptide(L)'
;MNTIYLKSEHEGPSEAVKAAAAEGAVTIVEQPDLTAEMLLAHKGLITGNQLDQNAMLLMRGALAAFLDVGGRWFFNGHMVRPLADGMSQYRPIEAPKRADFDLSSVNPHPLFSGIDLLMLETNKGVAGFYGRGCNPLPEGAVAVNGLGAAQVPVDWVWARPRGGRIFSHAGNDLGSMGLEWNLSGELTRRIIDWTRGGACFDPWPSAPASPAADLPLAASETYGGMRMSSRTGRRIVAPSSGTYYNIRSLEGPRYTEIFDIICAPEQLGDILRPGDILWVPCRTPAQRMIAQKDLVARHLAGGGTVVALGESRSDLWLPKVDFSGTPTNWWWWLDPAADLGVRVTEAAASYPLMAGIGRRQATWHLHGWFVPPDGATVLVRDGEGRAILYEDKVSTKGTMILSSLDPMFHHGSHFMPATTLFLDHFVPNVKAFANV
;
A
#
# COMPACT_ATOMS: atom_id res chain seq x y z
N MET A 1 20.49 8.36 -21.77
CA MET A 1 19.23 8.71 -21.09
C MET A 1 18.97 7.64 -20.04
N ASN A 2 18.74 8.09 -18.81
CA ASN A 2 18.55 7.30 -17.60
C ASN A 2 17.05 7.01 -17.37
N THR A 3 16.73 6.34 -16.26
CA THR A 3 15.35 6.06 -15.82
C THR A 3 15.02 6.91 -14.60
N ILE A 4 13.75 7.29 -14.45
CA ILE A 4 13.23 7.86 -13.22
C ILE A 4 12.91 6.71 -12.25
N TYR A 5 13.34 6.83 -11.00
CA TYR A 5 12.76 6.11 -9.88
C TYR A 5 11.88 7.08 -9.11
N LEU A 6 10.56 6.86 -9.14
CA LEU A 6 9.60 7.74 -8.52
C LEU A 6 9.41 7.35 -7.05
N LYS A 7 9.92 8.18 -6.15
CA LYS A 7 9.82 7.97 -4.71
C LYS A 7 8.49 8.52 -4.21
N SER A 8 7.60 7.60 -3.83
CA SER A 8 6.25 7.91 -3.32
C SER A 8 6.11 7.73 -1.81
N GLU A 9 7.01 6.95 -1.22
CA GLU A 9 6.99 6.63 0.22
C GLU A 9 7.84 7.59 1.06
N HIS A 10 7.69 7.50 2.37
CA HIS A 10 8.50 8.28 3.31
C HIS A 10 9.94 7.81 3.36
N GLU A 11 10.13 6.49 3.40
CA GLU A 11 11.44 5.85 3.49
C GLU A 11 12.28 6.14 2.25
N GLY A 12 13.61 6.13 2.43
CA GLY A 12 14.52 6.32 1.31
C GLY A 12 14.52 5.12 0.37
N PRO A 13 14.94 5.29 -0.90
CA PRO A 13 15.08 4.16 -1.83
C PRO A 13 16.08 3.12 -1.31
N SER A 14 16.02 1.90 -1.84
CA SER A 14 16.99 0.86 -1.49
C SER A 14 18.43 1.26 -1.84
N GLU A 15 19.40 0.63 -1.19
CA GLU A 15 20.83 0.88 -1.47
C GLU A 15 21.18 0.61 -2.94
N ALA A 16 20.53 -0.35 -3.59
CA ALA A 16 20.71 -0.62 -5.02
C ALA A 16 20.24 0.55 -5.90
N VAL A 17 19.11 1.19 -5.56
CA VAL A 17 18.65 2.39 -6.26
C VAL A 17 19.59 3.57 -6.02
N LYS A 18 20.06 3.77 -4.78
CA LYS A 18 21.01 4.83 -4.44
C LYS A 18 22.34 4.67 -5.18
N ALA A 19 22.87 3.44 -5.25
CA ALA A 19 24.07 3.13 -6.01
C ALA A 19 23.89 3.43 -7.51
N ALA A 20 22.77 2.99 -8.10
CA ALA A 20 22.47 3.28 -9.49
C ALA A 20 22.27 4.78 -9.78
N ALA A 21 21.76 5.54 -8.81
CA ALA A 21 21.66 6.99 -8.91
C ALA A 21 23.03 7.67 -8.88
N ALA A 22 23.94 7.21 -8.01
CA ALA A 22 25.32 7.69 -7.96
C ALA A 22 26.09 7.43 -9.26
N GLU A 23 25.75 6.37 -10.00
CA GLU A 23 26.29 6.04 -11.32
C GLU A 23 25.59 6.78 -12.48
N GLY A 24 24.57 7.61 -12.19
CA GLY A 24 23.78 8.32 -13.21
C GLY A 24 22.84 7.42 -14.02
N ALA A 25 22.65 6.15 -13.63
CA ALA A 25 21.70 5.24 -14.26
C ALA A 25 20.24 5.55 -13.89
N VAL A 26 20.03 6.15 -12.71
CA VAL A 26 18.71 6.51 -12.16
C VAL A 26 18.67 7.99 -11.75
N THR A 27 17.58 8.66 -12.03
CA THR A 27 17.19 9.93 -11.39
C THR A 27 16.14 9.62 -10.33
N ILE A 28 16.43 9.85 -9.06
CA ILE A 28 15.44 9.71 -7.98
C ILE A 28 14.61 11.01 -7.95
N VAL A 29 13.29 10.89 -8.03
CA VAL A 29 12.37 12.02 -8.06
C VAL A 29 11.29 11.80 -7.00
N GLU A 30 11.11 12.74 -6.09
CA GLU A 30 9.96 12.71 -5.17
C GLU A 30 8.68 12.88 -6.00
N GLN A 31 7.65 12.09 -5.72
CA GLN A 31 6.47 12.06 -6.57
C GLN A 31 5.82 13.43 -6.84
N PRO A 32 5.68 14.35 -5.86
CA PRO A 32 5.12 15.68 -6.09
C PRO A 32 5.94 16.55 -7.07
N ASP A 33 7.22 16.24 -7.26
CA ASP A 33 8.13 17.02 -8.12
C ASP A 33 8.19 16.48 -9.56
N LEU A 34 7.47 15.39 -9.88
CA LEU A 34 7.44 14.81 -11.21
C LEU A 34 6.74 15.74 -12.21
N THR A 35 7.41 16.04 -13.32
CA THR A 35 6.88 16.86 -14.41
C THR A 35 6.81 16.11 -15.73
N ALA A 36 6.03 16.63 -16.68
CA ALA A 36 5.92 16.05 -18.02
C ALA A 36 7.25 16.13 -18.78
N GLU A 37 7.97 17.23 -18.60
CA GLU A 37 9.28 17.49 -19.19
C GLU A 37 10.31 16.47 -18.67
N MET A 38 10.28 16.17 -17.36
CA MET A 38 11.14 15.13 -16.79
C MET A 38 10.81 13.78 -17.40
N LEU A 39 9.53 13.38 -17.49
CA LEU A 39 9.16 12.11 -18.12
C LEU A 39 9.70 12.01 -19.56
N LEU A 40 9.49 13.03 -20.38
CA LEU A 40 9.95 13.06 -21.78
C LEU A 40 11.49 13.11 -21.93
N ALA A 41 12.21 13.62 -20.92
CA ALA A 41 13.67 13.65 -20.93
C ALA A 41 14.32 12.29 -20.55
N HIS A 42 13.54 11.33 -20.06
CA HIS A 42 14.01 10.03 -19.60
C HIS A 42 13.52 8.88 -20.50
N LYS A 43 14.19 7.73 -20.43
CA LYS A 43 13.78 6.52 -21.19
C LYS A 43 12.83 5.61 -20.40
N GLY A 44 12.87 5.74 -19.08
CA GLY A 44 12.29 4.79 -18.16
C GLY A 44 11.59 5.46 -16.99
N LEU A 45 10.57 4.80 -16.45
CA LEU A 45 9.89 5.15 -15.21
C LEU A 45 9.74 3.89 -14.37
N ILE A 46 10.13 3.94 -13.10
CA ILE A 46 9.90 2.89 -12.10
C ILE A 46 8.98 3.47 -11.03
N THR A 47 7.87 2.80 -10.75
CA THR A 47 6.93 3.16 -9.68
C THR A 47 6.73 1.98 -8.72
N GLY A 48 6.72 2.27 -7.42
CA GLY A 48 6.49 1.28 -6.37
C GLY A 48 5.01 1.10 -6.00
N ASN A 49 4.74 0.14 -5.12
CA ASN A 49 3.43 -0.24 -4.63
C ASN A 49 2.78 0.86 -3.74
N GLN A 50 3.55 1.87 -3.31
CA GLN A 50 3.08 3.07 -2.60
C GLN A 50 2.83 4.28 -3.51
N LEU A 51 2.71 4.07 -4.82
CA LEU A 51 2.39 5.14 -5.78
C LEU A 51 1.08 5.86 -5.42
N ASP A 52 1.10 7.20 -5.34
CA ASP A 52 -0.13 7.99 -5.28
C ASP A 52 -0.78 7.99 -6.69
N GLN A 53 -1.71 7.08 -6.91
CA GLN A 53 -2.38 6.93 -8.21
C GLN A 53 -3.36 8.07 -8.50
N ASN A 54 -3.83 8.81 -7.50
CA ASN A 54 -4.66 9.99 -7.73
C ASN A 54 -3.83 11.10 -8.37
N ALA A 55 -2.64 11.36 -7.86
CA ALA A 55 -1.70 12.31 -8.46
C ALA A 55 -1.25 11.85 -9.85
N MET A 56 -0.93 10.56 -10.03
CA MET A 56 -0.55 10.04 -11.36
C MET A 56 -1.68 10.11 -12.39
N LEU A 57 -2.94 10.00 -11.96
CA LEU A 57 -4.08 10.15 -12.87
C LEU A 57 -4.15 11.56 -13.47
N LEU A 58 -3.73 12.59 -12.73
CA LEU A 58 -3.60 13.97 -13.26
C LEU A 58 -2.48 14.07 -14.31
N MET A 59 -1.49 13.18 -14.25
CA MET A 59 -0.38 13.09 -15.21
C MET A 59 -0.64 12.14 -16.38
N ARG A 60 -1.86 11.61 -16.54
CA ARG A 60 -2.21 10.61 -17.56
C ARG A 60 -1.80 11.02 -18.98
N GLY A 61 -1.98 12.29 -19.35
CA GLY A 61 -1.55 12.83 -20.64
C GLY A 61 -0.04 12.79 -20.83
N ALA A 62 0.72 13.16 -19.80
CA ALA A 62 2.18 13.13 -19.82
C ALA A 62 2.72 11.70 -19.85
N LEU A 63 2.12 10.77 -19.09
CA LEU A 63 2.44 9.35 -19.15
C LEU A 63 2.21 8.77 -20.55
N ALA A 64 1.08 9.11 -21.18
CA ALA A 64 0.78 8.68 -22.55
C ALA A 64 1.83 9.22 -23.54
N ALA A 65 2.19 10.50 -23.46
CA ALA A 65 3.21 11.10 -24.32
C ALA A 65 4.59 10.44 -24.13
N PHE A 66 5.00 10.18 -22.89
CA PHE A 66 6.22 9.45 -22.56
C PHE A 66 6.25 8.05 -23.18
N LEU A 67 5.16 7.29 -23.06
CA LEU A 67 5.06 5.97 -23.66
C LEU A 67 5.04 6.03 -25.19
N ASP A 68 4.30 6.97 -25.78
CA ASP A 68 4.17 7.13 -27.24
C ASP A 68 5.52 7.45 -27.91
N VAL A 69 6.47 8.11 -27.22
CA VAL A 69 7.85 8.32 -27.70
C VAL A 69 8.80 7.14 -27.41
N GLY A 70 8.27 5.99 -26.97
CA GLY A 70 9.03 4.76 -26.74
C GLY A 70 9.47 4.52 -25.29
N GLY A 71 8.97 5.30 -24.34
CA GLY A 71 9.26 5.14 -22.91
C GLY A 71 8.89 3.76 -22.37
N ARG A 72 9.62 3.31 -21.34
CA ARG A 72 9.36 2.05 -20.64
C ARG A 72 8.96 2.28 -19.19
N TRP A 73 7.79 1.80 -18.80
CA TRP A 73 7.28 1.93 -17.43
C TRP A 73 7.27 0.58 -16.72
N PHE A 74 7.96 0.49 -15.59
CA PHE A 74 7.89 -0.63 -14.66
C PHE A 74 6.97 -0.26 -13.49
N PHE A 75 5.82 -0.91 -13.42
CA PHE A 75 4.78 -0.68 -12.42
C PHE A 75 4.72 -1.82 -11.41
N ASN A 76 4.90 -1.51 -10.13
CA ASN A 76 4.61 -2.42 -9.02
C ASN A 76 3.32 -2.01 -8.31
N GLY A 77 2.55 -2.98 -7.83
CA GLY A 77 1.35 -2.76 -7.04
C GLY A 77 0.05 -3.06 -7.78
N HIS A 78 -1.06 -2.73 -7.13
CA HIS A 78 -2.39 -2.94 -7.68
C HIS A 78 -2.84 -1.69 -8.45
N MET A 79 -3.11 -1.83 -9.75
CA MET A 79 -3.64 -0.75 -10.56
C MET A 79 -5.10 -0.47 -10.16
N VAL A 80 -5.38 0.64 -9.48
CA VAL A 80 -6.75 0.99 -9.01
C VAL A 80 -7.28 2.28 -9.63
N ARG A 81 -6.49 2.87 -10.53
CA ARG A 81 -6.85 3.97 -11.42
C ARG A 81 -6.52 3.61 -12.86
N PRO A 82 -7.25 4.13 -13.86
CA PRO A 82 -6.96 3.89 -15.27
C PRO A 82 -5.80 4.78 -15.76
N LEU A 83 -4.58 4.50 -15.27
CA LEU A 83 -3.38 5.32 -15.53
C LEU A 83 -2.89 5.28 -16.98
N ALA A 84 -3.29 4.26 -17.75
CA ALA A 84 -3.07 4.18 -19.20
C ALA A 84 -4.31 3.62 -19.90
N ASP A 85 -4.58 4.04 -21.14
CA ASP A 85 -5.65 3.46 -21.97
C ASP A 85 -5.43 1.95 -22.13
N GLY A 86 -6.50 1.16 -22.11
CA GLY A 86 -6.43 -0.31 -22.27
C GLY A 86 -6.05 -1.10 -21.02
N MET A 87 -5.59 -0.43 -19.95
CA MET A 87 -5.37 -1.08 -18.65
C MET A 87 -6.65 -1.16 -17.83
N SER A 88 -6.84 -2.28 -17.15
CA SER A 88 -7.95 -2.52 -16.24
C SER A 88 -7.51 -2.47 -14.79
N GLN A 89 -8.49 -2.29 -13.90
CA GLN A 89 -8.28 -2.33 -12.46
C GLN A 89 -7.86 -3.73 -12.00
N TYR A 90 -6.96 -3.78 -11.03
CA TYR A 90 -6.54 -4.96 -10.30
C TYR A 90 -7.73 -5.81 -9.84
N ARG A 91 -7.59 -7.13 -9.95
CA ARG A 91 -8.55 -8.10 -9.43
C ARG A 91 -7.80 -9.14 -8.58
N PRO A 92 -8.20 -9.35 -7.31
CA PRO A 92 -7.65 -10.42 -6.49
C PRO A 92 -8.21 -11.77 -6.96
N ILE A 93 -7.47 -12.85 -6.65
CA ILE A 93 -8.02 -14.20 -6.68
C ILE A 93 -9.17 -14.26 -5.65
N GLU A 94 -10.30 -14.84 -6.04
CA GLU A 94 -11.46 -15.00 -5.17
C GLU A 94 -11.21 -16.11 -4.14
N ALA A 95 -11.35 -15.78 -2.85
CA ALA A 95 -11.19 -16.73 -1.73
C ALA A 95 -9.95 -17.65 -1.85
N PRO A 96 -8.73 -17.08 -2.00
CA PRO A 96 -7.54 -17.84 -2.36
C PRO A 96 -7.10 -18.81 -1.26
N LYS A 97 -6.53 -19.93 -1.68
CA LYS A 97 -5.84 -20.92 -0.86
C LYS A 97 -4.34 -20.84 -1.13
N ARG A 98 -3.53 -21.52 -0.31
CA ARG A 98 -2.06 -21.51 -0.44
C ARG A 98 -1.58 -21.89 -1.85
N ALA A 99 -2.17 -22.92 -2.47
CA ALA A 99 -1.79 -23.38 -3.81
C ALA A 99 -2.13 -22.36 -4.92
N ASP A 100 -3.05 -21.44 -4.67
CA ASP A 100 -3.36 -20.37 -5.61
C ASP A 100 -2.26 -19.30 -5.67
N PHE A 101 -1.25 -19.38 -4.79
CA PHE A 101 -0.07 -18.51 -4.78
C PHE A 101 1.19 -19.18 -5.31
N ASP A 102 1.11 -20.43 -5.79
CA ASP A 102 2.25 -21.12 -6.40
C ASP A 102 2.69 -20.33 -7.65
N LEU A 103 3.98 -19.98 -7.73
CA LEU A 103 4.50 -19.08 -8.76
C LEU A 103 5.08 -19.89 -9.92
N SER A 104 4.62 -19.64 -11.14
CA SER A 104 5.12 -20.31 -12.33
C SER A 104 5.38 -19.35 -13.49
N SER A 105 6.33 -19.69 -14.35
CA SER A 105 6.58 -18.95 -15.60
C SER A 105 5.50 -19.34 -16.62
N VAL A 106 4.84 -18.34 -17.21
CA VAL A 106 3.93 -18.51 -18.37
C VAL A 106 4.72 -18.34 -19.66
N ASN A 107 5.44 -17.22 -19.81
CA ASN A 107 6.37 -16.98 -20.90
C ASN A 107 7.73 -16.50 -20.32
N PRO A 108 8.84 -17.23 -20.54
CA PRO A 108 10.14 -16.86 -19.97
C PRO A 108 10.58 -15.45 -20.37
N HIS A 109 10.88 -14.61 -19.39
CA HIS A 109 11.31 -13.23 -19.62
C HIS A 109 12.75 -13.00 -19.09
N PRO A 110 13.61 -12.23 -19.82
CA PRO A 110 15.00 -11.99 -19.41
C PRO A 110 15.19 -11.47 -17.98
N LEU A 111 14.23 -10.71 -17.43
CA LEU A 111 14.26 -10.26 -16.03
C LEU A 111 14.45 -11.42 -15.03
N PHE A 112 13.92 -12.60 -15.32
CA PHE A 112 13.95 -13.76 -14.43
C PHE A 112 14.96 -14.83 -14.88
N SER A 113 15.78 -14.54 -15.90
CA SER A 113 16.75 -15.53 -16.41
C SER A 113 17.71 -16.00 -15.32
N GLY A 114 17.79 -17.31 -15.12
CA GLY A 114 18.64 -17.94 -14.09
C GLY A 114 18.13 -17.79 -12.65
N ILE A 115 16.93 -17.24 -12.44
CA ILE A 115 16.28 -17.19 -11.12
C ILE A 115 15.24 -18.31 -11.05
N ASP A 116 15.37 -19.17 -10.05
CA ASP A 116 14.30 -20.11 -9.72
C ASP A 116 13.14 -19.34 -9.06
N LEU A 117 11.95 -19.39 -9.67
CA LEU A 117 10.78 -18.65 -9.18
C LEU A 117 10.34 -19.10 -7.77
N LEU A 118 10.70 -20.31 -7.34
CA LEU A 118 10.46 -20.75 -5.96
C LEU A 118 11.17 -19.85 -4.92
N MET A 119 12.27 -19.21 -5.30
CA MET A 119 12.99 -18.24 -4.45
C MET A 119 12.23 -16.92 -4.27
N LEU A 120 11.24 -16.65 -5.13
CA LEU A 120 10.40 -15.44 -5.09
C LEU A 120 8.99 -15.73 -4.57
N GLU A 121 8.54 -16.99 -4.64
CA GLU A 121 7.21 -17.44 -4.22
C GLU A 121 6.97 -17.25 -2.72
N THR A 122 7.97 -17.61 -1.90
CA THR A 122 7.86 -17.60 -0.45
C THR A 122 8.99 -16.82 0.21
N ASN A 123 8.68 -16.27 1.39
CA ASN A 123 9.67 -15.77 2.33
C ASN A 123 9.46 -16.49 3.65
N LYS A 124 10.47 -17.23 4.12
CA LYS A 124 10.40 -18.12 5.29
C LYS A 124 9.26 -19.14 5.20
N GLY A 125 8.87 -19.56 3.99
CA GLY A 125 7.78 -20.50 3.74
C GLY A 125 6.37 -19.88 3.71
N VAL A 126 6.21 -18.57 3.98
CA VAL A 126 4.95 -17.85 3.79
C VAL A 126 4.84 -17.36 2.36
N ALA A 127 3.72 -17.68 1.69
CA ALA A 127 3.44 -17.28 0.31
C ALA A 127 2.49 -16.09 0.20
N GLY A 128 2.38 -15.57 -1.02
CA GLY A 128 1.47 -14.48 -1.38
C GLY A 128 2.02 -13.08 -1.14
N PHE A 129 3.32 -12.94 -0.84
CA PHE A 129 4.03 -11.65 -0.87
C PHE A 129 4.30 -11.18 -2.30
N TYR A 130 4.51 -12.12 -3.22
CA TYR A 130 4.75 -11.85 -4.63
C TYR A 130 3.52 -11.27 -5.33
N GLY A 131 2.32 -11.71 -4.97
CA GLY A 131 1.07 -11.23 -5.54
C GLY A 131 -0.09 -12.12 -5.14
N ARG A 132 -1.31 -11.61 -5.30
CA ARG A 132 -2.56 -12.29 -4.88
C ARG A 132 -3.68 -12.18 -5.91
N GLY A 133 -3.32 -11.88 -7.15
CA GLY A 133 -4.22 -11.50 -8.20
C GLY A 133 -3.44 -10.97 -9.38
N CYS A 134 -4.13 -10.18 -10.20
CA CYS A 134 -3.52 -9.57 -11.38
C CYS A 134 -4.04 -8.16 -11.61
N ASN A 135 -3.18 -7.31 -12.16
CA ASN A 135 -3.65 -6.25 -13.04
C ASN A 135 -4.06 -6.96 -14.35
N PRO A 136 -5.34 -6.98 -14.77
CA PRO A 136 -5.76 -7.81 -15.90
C PRO A 136 -5.00 -7.47 -17.18
N LEU A 137 -4.69 -8.50 -17.99
CA LEU A 137 -3.93 -8.34 -19.24
C LEU A 137 -4.65 -7.40 -20.22
N PRO A 138 -3.99 -6.33 -20.68
CA PRO A 138 -4.42 -5.61 -21.86
C PRO A 138 -4.36 -6.47 -23.12
N GLU A 139 -5.13 -6.11 -24.14
CA GLU A 139 -5.06 -6.76 -25.44
C GLU A 139 -3.64 -6.66 -26.03
N GLY A 140 -3.11 -7.80 -26.50
CA GLY A 140 -1.76 -7.91 -27.05
C GLY A 140 -0.62 -7.93 -26.01
N ALA A 141 -0.92 -7.90 -24.71
CA ALA A 141 0.07 -8.13 -23.66
C ALA A 141 0.49 -9.61 -23.56
N VAL A 142 1.69 -9.85 -23.05
CA VAL A 142 2.26 -11.18 -22.83
C VAL A 142 2.39 -11.42 -21.33
N ALA A 143 1.69 -12.45 -20.82
CA ALA A 143 1.84 -12.91 -19.45
C ALA A 143 3.26 -13.44 -19.22
N VAL A 144 3.93 -13.01 -18.15
CA VAL A 144 5.29 -13.43 -17.81
C VAL A 144 5.24 -14.54 -16.76
N ASN A 145 4.71 -14.24 -15.58
CA ASN A 145 4.52 -15.20 -14.48
C ASN A 145 3.05 -15.25 -14.09
N GLY A 146 2.63 -16.42 -13.62
CA GLY A 146 1.26 -16.72 -13.23
C GLY A 146 1.19 -17.38 -11.86
N LEU A 147 0.06 -17.19 -11.18
CA LEU A 147 -0.24 -17.75 -9.86
C LEU A 147 -1.21 -18.92 -9.95
N GLY A 148 -0.88 -20.01 -9.26
CA GLY A 148 -1.69 -21.22 -9.16
C GLY A 148 -1.92 -21.95 -10.47
N ALA A 149 -2.80 -22.96 -10.44
CA ALA A 149 -3.08 -23.81 -11.59
C ALA A 149 -3.71 -23.05 -12.78
N ALA A 150 -4.43 -21.96 -12.51
CA ALA A 150 -5.02 -21.10 -13.54
C ALA A 150 -3.99 -20.14 -14.19
N GLN A 151 -2.76 -20.08 -13.64
CA GLN A 151 -1.72 -19.13 -14.03
C GLN A 151 -2.22 -17.68 -14.05
N VAL A 152 -2.91 -17.27 -12.98
CA VAL A 152 -3.43 -15.90 -12.84
C VAL A 152 -2.27 -14.92 -13.05
N PRO A 153 -2.32 -14.05 -14.06
CA PRO A 153 -1.13 -13.38 -14.59
C PRO A 153 -0.70 -12.20 -13.72
N VAL A 154 0.08 -12.51 -12.69
CA VAL A 154 0.61 -11.51 -11.74
C VAL A 154 1.62 -10.57 -12.42
N ASP A 155 2.38 -11.09 -13.39
CA ASP A 155 3.34 -10.32 -14.18
C ASP A 155 2.98 -10.36 -15.66
N TRP A 156 3.11 -9.22 -16.33
CA TRP A 156 3.02 -9.17 -17.79
C TRP A 156 3.78 -7.99 -18.38
N VAL A 157 4.11 -8.13 -19.67
CA VAL A 157 4.65 -7.04 -20.49
C VAL A 157 3.66 -6.69 -21.59
N TRP A 158 3.42 -5.40 -21.77
CA TRP A 158 2.60 -4.89 -22.86
C TRP A 158 3.42 -3.95 -23.75
N ALA A 159 3.59 -4.33 -25.02
CA ALA A 159 4.02 -3.41 -26.06
C ALA A 159 2.78 -2.65 -26.55
N ARG A 160 2.71 -1.37 -26.20
CA ARG A 160 1.53 -0.56 -26.51
C ARG A 160 1.41 -0.31 -28.02
N PRO A 161 0.19 -0.26 -28.58
CA PRO A 161 -0.01 0.01 -30.02
C PRO A 161 0.60 1.33 -30.50
N ARG A 162 0.61 2.35 -29.64
CA ARG A 162 1.17 3.69 -29.95
C ARG A 162 2.65 3.85 -29.61
N GLY A 163 3.32 2.78 -29.18
CA GLY A 163 4.72 2.81 -28.74
C GLY A 163 4.89 2.73 -27.22
N GLY A 164 6.12 2.42 -26.84
CA GLY A 164 6.52 2.19 -25.45
C GLY A 164 6.14 0.81 -24.92
N ARG A 165 6.64 0.50 -23.72
CA ARG A 165 6.36 -0.77 -23.05
C ARG A 165 5.99 -0.56 -21.59
N ILE A 166 5.07 -1.37 -21.08
CA ILE A 166 4.74 -1.43 -19.66
C ILE A 166 5.07 -2.84 -19.16
N PHE A 167 5.85 -2.93 -18.08
CA PHE A 167 5.93 -4.14 -17.26
C PHE A 167 5.06 -3.89 -16.04
N SER A 168 4.10 -4.78 -15.79
CA SER A 168 3.23 -4.71 -14.62
C SER A 168 3.48 -5.90 -13.73
N HIS A 169 3.80 -5.63 -12.47
CA HIS A 169 3.87 -6.60 -11.38
C HIS A 169 2.75 -6.30 -10.36
N ALA A 170 1.80 -7.22 -10.21
CA ALA A 170 0.60 -7.05 -9.38
C ALA A 170 0.81 -7.47 -7.91
N GLY A 171 1.86 -6.93 -7.28
CA GLY A 171 2.26 -7.27 -5.91
C GLY A 171 3.09 -6.19 -5.22
N ASN A 172 3.80 -6.58 -4.16
CA ASN A 172 4.80 -5.70 -3.53
C ASN A 172 5.95 -5.38 -4.49
N ASP A 173 6.83 -4.43 -4.17
CA ASP A 173 7.91 -4.06 -5.09
C ASP A 173 8.77 -5.27 -5.46
N LEU A 174 8.83 -5.61 -6.75
CA LEU A 174 9.58 -6.78 -7.24
C LEU A 174 11.06 -6.69 -6.85
N GLY A 175 11.61 -5.48 -6.83
CA GLY A 175 12.99 -5.22 -6.38
C GLY A 175 13.24 -5.54 -4.90
N SER A 176 12.20 -5.79 -4.10
CA SER A 176 12.30 -6.24 -2.70
C SER A 176 12.10 -7.75 -2.51
N MET A 177 11.82 -8.50 -3.58
CA MET A 177 11.58 -9.94 -3.50
C MET A 177 12.89 -10.74 -3.35
N GLY A 178 12.75 -11.98 -2.86
CA GLY A 178 13.88 -12.92 -2.73
C GLY A 178 14.97 -12.48 -1.74
N LEU A 179 14.60 -11.78 -0.67
CA LEU A 179 15.53 -11.31 0.37
C LEU A 179 16.36 -12.45 0.97
N GLU A 180 15.75 -13.60 1.24
CA GLU A 180 16.44 -14.78 1.78
C GLU A 180 17.55 -15.32 0.87
N TRP A 181 17.42 -15.03 -0.43
CA TRP A 181 18.29 -15.50 -1.49
C TRP A 181 19.19 -14.39 -2.02
N ASN A 182 19.22 -13.23 -1.34
CA ASN A 182 20.00 -12.05 -1.74
C ASN A 182 19.68 -11.57 -3.18
N LEU A 183 18.42 -11.73 -3.63
CA LEU A 183 18.02 -11.37 -5.00
C LEU A 183 17.53 -9.93 -5.15
N SER A 184 17.19 -9.24 -4.05
CA SER A 184 16.61 -7.89 -4.09
C SER A 184 17.47 -6.88 -4.87
N GLY A 185 18.78 -6.84 -4.61
CA GLY A 185 19.70 -5.94 -5.33
C GLY A 185 19.79 -6.27 -6.83
N GLU A 186 19.85 -7.55 -7.18
CA GLU A 186 19.92 -8.01 -8.57
C GLU A 186 18.61 -7.75 -9.33
N LEU A 187 17.46 -8.02 -8.72
CA LEU A 187 16.15 -7.71 -9.31
C LEU A 187 16.01 -6.21 -9.55
N THR A 188 16.40 -5.38 -8.57
CA THR A 188 16.42 -3.92 -8.72
C THR A 188 17.28 -3.48 -9.90
N ARG A 189 18.50 -4.02 -10.03
CA ARG A 189 19.41 -3.74 -11.14
C ARG A 189 18.79 -4.13 -12.49
N ARG A 190 18.18 -5.32 -12.58
CA ARG A 190 17.52 -5.81 -13.80
C ARG A 190 16.32 -4.96 -14.21
N ILE A 191 15.53 -4.48 -13.24
CA ILE A 191 14.41 -3.56 -13.48
C ILE A 191 14.93 -2.25 -14.09
N ILE A 192 15.98 -1.67 -13.51
CA ILE A 192 16.63 -0.44 -14.01
C ILE A 192 17.16 -0.66 -15.43
N ASP A 193 17.82 -1.79 -15.70
CA ASP A 193 18.31 -2.10 -17.05
C ASP A 193 17.16 -2.25 -18.04
N TRP A 194 16.07 -2.92 -17.66
CA TRP A 194 14.89 -3.08 -18.51
C TRP A 194 14.26 -1.74 -18.88
N THR A 195 14.07 -0.82 -17.93
CA THR A 195 13.48 0.50 -18.21
C THR A 195 14.39 1.39 -19.04
N ARG A 196 15.71 1.17 -19.00
CA ARG A 196 16.69 1.90 -19.82
C ARG A 196 16.80 1.40 -21.27
N GLY A 197 16.04 0.35 -21.63
CA GLY A 197 16.04 -0.21 -22.97
C GLY A 197 16.68 -1.61 -23.06
N GLY A 198 16.95 -2.27 -21.94
CA GLY A 198 17.53 -3.61 -21.87
C GLY A 198 16.67 -4.71 -22.50
N ALA A 199 17.14 -5.95 -22.38
CA ALA A 199 16.50 -7.11 -23.01
C ALA A 199 15.04 -7.31 -22.55
N CYS A 200 14.19 -7.69 -23.49
CA CYS A 200 12.78 -8.00 -23.30
C CYS A 200 12.40 -9.08 -24.33
N PHE A 201 11.13 -9.20 -24.69
CA PHE A 201 10.70 -10.05 -25.79
C PHE A 201 11.08 -9.42 -27.13
N ASP A 202 12.29 -9.72 -27.59
CA ASP A 202 12.84 -9.24 -28.86
C ASP A 202 13.45 -10.43 -29.63
N PRO A 203 12.81 -10.93 -30.71
CA PRO A 203 11.56 -10.45 -31.30
C PRO A 203 10.33 -10.66 -30.40
N TRP A 204 9.28 -9.85 -30.61
CA TRP A 204 8.03 -9.99 -29.88
C TRP A 204 7.36 -11.35 -30.21
N PRO A 205 6.73 -12.04 -29.25
CA PRO A 205 6.23 -13.39 -29.48
C PRO A 205 5.00 -13.36 -30.39
N SER A 206 4.96 -14.22 -31.40
CA SER A 206 3.83 -14.31 -32.34
C SER A 206 2.66 -15.14 -31.80
N ALA A 207 2.94 -16.10 -30.91
CA ALA A 207 1.95 -16.96 -30.27
C ALA A 207 2.39 -17.26 -28.82
N PRO A 208 2.36 -16.26 -27.93
CA PRO A 208 2.71 -16.46 -26.52
C PRO A 208 1.74 -17.47 -25.87
N ALA A 209 2.22 -18.18 -24.85
CA ALA A 209 1.34 -18.98 -24.01
C ALA A 209 0.38 -18.06 -23.25
N SER A 210 -0.86 -18.52 -23.08
CA SER A 210 -1.91 -17.79 -22.37
C SER A 210 -2.25 -18.48 -21.04
N PRO A 211 -2.57 -17.69 -19.99
CA PRO A 211 -3.27 -18.21 -18.81
C PRO A 211 -4.58 -18.94 -19.15
N ALA A 212 -5.19 -19.56 -18.14
CA ALA A 212 -6.53 -20.11 -18.28
C ALA A 212 -7.54 -19.03 -18.75
N ALA A 213 -8.49 -19.40 -19.61
CA ALA A 213 -9.51 -18.49 -20.12
C ALA A 213 -10.42 -17.98 -19.00
N ASP A 214 -10.82 -18.87 -18.09
CA ASP A 214 -11.64 -18.57 -16.93
C ASP A 214 -10.76 -18.44 -15.68
N LEU A 215 -10.40 -17.20 -15.34
CA LEU A 215 -9.59 -16.91 -14.16
C LEU A 215 -10.47 -16.81 -12.90
N PRO A 216 -10.04 -17.38 -11.75
CA PRO A 216 -10.79 -17.36 -10.49
C PRO A 216 -10.67 -15.99 -9.78
N LEU A 217 -11.09 -14.92 -10.45
CA LEU A 217 -10.94 -13.54 -9.98
C LEU A 217 -12.22 -13.03 -9.35
N ALA A 218 -12.11 -12.34 -8.22
CA ALA A 218 -13.24 -11.66 -7.60
C ALA A 218 -13.80 -10.56 -8.54
N ALA A 219 -15.07 -10.20 -8.38
CA ALA A 219 -15.68 -9.12 -9.16
C ALA A 219 -14.91 -7.80 -9.00
N SER A 220 -14.93 -6.96 -10.05
CA SER A 220 -14.34 -5.63 -9.99
C SER A 220 -15.04 -4.78 -8.93
N GLU A 221 -14.26 -4.10 -8.09
CA GLU A 221 -14.77 -3.11 -7.14
C GLU A 221 -14.84 -1.73 -7.80
N THR A 222 -15.73 -0.86 -7.32
CA THR A 222 -15.79 0.55 -7.72
C THR A 222 -15.16 1.41 -6.64
N TYR A 223 -14.30 2.35 -7.04
CA TYR A 223 -13.69 3.32 -6.13
C TYR A 223 -14.21 4.72 -6.46
N GLY A 224 -14.98 5.29 -5.54
CA GLY A 224 -15.71 6.54 -5.74
C GLY A 224 -14.85 7.80 -5.80
N GLY A 225 -13.55 7.71 -5.49
CA GLY A 225 -12.65 8.85 -5.44
C GLY A 225 -12.82 9.70 -4.18
N MET A 226 -12.43 10.97 -4.29
CA MET A 226 -12.61 11.94 -3.21
C MET A 226 -14.09 12.10 -2.87
N ARG A 227 -14.37 12.31 -1.58
CA ARG A 227 -15.73 12.43 -1.06
C ARG A 227 -15.84 13.71 -0.24
N MET A 228 -16.93 14.45 -0.46
CA MET A 228 -17.25 15.64 0.31
C MET A 228 -18.67 15.49 0.89
N SER A 229 -18.83 15.89 2.14
CA SER A 229 -20.09 15.87 2.88
C SER A 229 -20.39 17.24 3.46
N SER A 230 -21.64 17.68 3.28
CA SER A 230 -22.19 18.91 3.85
C SER A 230 -22.74 18.72 5.27
N ARG A 231 -22.58 17.52 5.86
CA ARG A 231 -23.03 17.24 7.24
C ARG A 231 -22.52 18.30 8.20
N THR A 232 -23.42 18.77 9.08
CA THR A 232 -23.18 19.81 10.08
C THR A 232 -22.65 19.27 11.41
N GLY A 233 -22.97 18.01 11.72
CA GLY A 233 -22.40 17.30 12.87
C GLY A 233 -20.93 16.91 12.66
N ARG A 234 -20.38 16.20 13.65
CA ARG A 234 -19.03 15.66 13.61
C ARG A 234 -18.83 14.74 12.40
N ARG A 235 -17.79 15.03 11.61
CA ARG A 235 -17.44 14.28 10.40
C ARG A 235 -16.22 13.42 10.65
N ILE A 236 -16.14 12.29 9.96
CA ILE A 236 -14.90 11.53 9.82
C ILE A 236 -14.20 12.00 8.54
N VAL A 237 -13.04 12.63 8.71
CA VAL A 237 -12.18 13.14 7.63
C VAL A 237 -10.99 12.21 7.49
N ALA A 238 -10.84 11.59 6.32
CA ALA A 238 -9.75 10.67 6.03
C ALA A 238 -8.87 11.18 4.87
N PRO A 239 -7.63 11.63 5.14
CA PRO A 239 -6.64 11.81 4.09
C PRO A 239 -6.31 10.48 3.40
N SER A 240 -6.45 10.42 2.07
CA SER A 240 -6.00 9.34 1.21
C SER A 240 -4.73 9.75 0.50
N SER A 241 -3.70 8.90 0.53
CA SER A 241 -2.44 9.15 -0.19
C SER A 241 -2.45 8.57 -1.60
N GLY A 242 -3.62 8.20 -2.13
CA GLY A 242 -3.78 7.62 -3.46
C GLY A 242 -3.11 6.26 -3.67
N THR A 243 -2.55 5.65 -2.63
CA THR A 243 -2.02 4.30 -2.67
C THR A 243 -3.16 3.30 -2.81
N TYR A 244 -2.91 2.16 -3.47
CA TYR A 244 -3.98 1.23 -3.79
C TYR A 244 -4.72 0.73 -2.55
N TYR A 245 -4.00 0.55 -1.44
CA TYR A 245 -4.57 0.06 -0.19
C TYR A 245 -5.37 1.14 0.56
N ASN A 246 -5.00 2.42 0.45
CA ASN A 246 -5.84 3.52 0.94
C ASN A 246 -7.09 3.67 0.09
N ILE A 247 -6.96 3.68 -1.24
CA ILE A 247 -8.08 3.74 -2.18
C ILE A 247 -9.09 2.63 -1.89
N ARG A 248 -8.64 1.38 -1.85
CA ARG A 248 -9.53 0.25 -1.57
C ARG A 248 -10.24 0.37 -0.23
N SER A 249 -9.50 0.73 0.82
CA SER A 249 -10.03 0.77 2.18
C SER A 249 -10.95 1.96 2.45
N LEU A 250 -10.72 3.10 1.81
CA LEU A 250 -11.49 4.33 2.01
C LEU A 250 -12.62 4.48 1.00
N GLU A 251 -12.37 4.18 -0.27
CA GLU A 251 -13.31 4.45 -1.36
C GLU A 251 -14.10 3.20 -1.77
N GLY A 252 -13.64 2.02 -1.36
CA GLY A 252 -14.29 0.75 -1.65
C GLY A 252 -15.66 0.60 -0.95
N PRO A 253 -16.57 -0.21 -1.53
CA PRO A 253 -17.97 -0.27 -1.12
C PRO A 253 -18.18 -0.75 0.32
N ARG A 254 -17.19 -1.43 0.91
CA ARG A 254 -17.29 -1.97 2.28
C ARG A 254 -17.35 -0.89 3.36
N TYR A 255 -16.60 0.20 3.19
CA TYR A 255 -16.38 1.20 4.24
C TYR A 255 -16.61 2.65 3.80
N THR A 256 -16.75 2.94 2.50
CA THR A 256 -16.80 4.32 1.96
C THR A 256 -17.86 5.21 2.61
N GLU A 257 -19.04 4.67 2.93
CA GLU A 257 -20.13 5.44 3.55
C GLU A 257 -19.85 5.89 4.99
N ILE A 258 -18.81 5.35 5.62
CA ILE A 258 -18.41 5.72 6.98
C ILE A 258 -17.64 7.05 6.96
N PHE A 259 -16.79 7.25 5.96
CA PHE A 259 -15.98 8.45 5.80
C PHE A 259 -16.84 9.58 5.22
N ASP A 260 -17.02 10.65 5.98
CA ASP A 260 -17.79 11.80 5.52
C ASP A 260 -16.97 12.62 4.51
N ILE A 261 -15.65 12.68 4.69
CA ILE A 261 -14.70 13.33 3.78
C ILE A 261 -13.54 12.39 3.46
N ILE A 262 -13.22 12.26 2.17
CA ILE A 262 -12.01 11.62 1.66
C ILE A 262 -11.29 12.66 0.80
N CYS A 263 -10.08 13.06 1.22
CA CYS A 263 -9.32 14.15 0.60
C CYS A 263 -7.82 13.82 0.57
N ALA A 264 -7.00 14.64 -0.08
CA ALA A 264 -5.54 14.54 0.06
C ALA A 264 -5.07 15.18 1.39
N PRO A 265 -3.96 14.70 2.00
CA PRO A 265 -3.35 15.34 3.18
C PRO A 265 -3.19 16.86 3.05
N GLU A 266 -2.82 17.36 1.87
CA GLU A 266 -2.56 18.78 1.61
C GLU A 266 -3.82 19.63 1.63
N GLN A 267 -5.00 19.04 1.50
CA GLN A 267 -6.29 19.73 1.52
C GLN A 267 -6.87 19.86 2.93
N LEU A 268 -6.23 19.29 3.96
CA LEU A 268 -6.73 19.33 5.34
C LEU A 268 -6.88 20.76 5.85
N GLY A 269 -6.04 21.69 5.39
CA GLY A 269 -6.11 23.14 5.64
C GLY A 269 -7.50 23.74 5.49
N ASP A 270 -8.13 23.42 4.37
CA ASP A 270 -9.40 24.02 3.95
C ASP A 270 -10.61 23.20 4.41
N ILE A 271 -10.38 21.95 4.81
CA ILE A 271 -11.43 20.96 5.03
C ILE A 271 -11.68 20.70 6.51
N LEU A 272 -10.63 20.54 7.32
CA LEU A 272 -10.75 20.03 8.68
C LEU A 272 -11.37 21.06 9.62
N ARG A 273 -12.47 20.69 10.29
CA ARG A 273 -13.16 21.52 11.28
C ARG A 273 -12.78 21.09 12.70
N PRO A 274 -12.85 22.00 13.70
CA PRO A 274 -12.45 21.69 15.09
C PRO A 274 -13.12 20.45 15.69
N GLY A 275 -14.39 20.21 15.35
CA GLY A 275 -15.15 19.08 15.88
C GLY A 275 -14.92 17.75 15.16
N ASP A 276 -14.22 17.73 14.02
CA ASP A 276 -14.07 16.52 13.21
C ASP A 276 -13.21 15.45 13.89
N ILE A 277 -13.37 14.21 13.40
CA ILE A 277 -12.42 13.12 13.64
C ILE A 277 -11.50 13.05 12.42
N LEU A 278 -10.21 13.31 12.62
CA LEU A 278 -9.19 13.07 11.60
C LEU A 278 -8.74 11.61 11.69
N TRP A 279 -9.05 10.81 10.68
CA TRP A 279 -8.58 9.43 10.55
C TRP A 279 -7.39 9.39 9.60
N VAL A 280 -6.18 9.12 10.11
CA VAL A 280 -4.98 8.94 9.29
C VAL A 280 -4.77 7.45 9.03
N PRO A 281 -4.98 6.96 7.79
CA PRO A 281 -4.77 5.56 7.43
C PRO A 281 -3.34 5.10 7.72
N CYS A 282 -3.18 3.81 7.97
CA CYS A 282 -1.85 3.22 8.09
C CYS A 282 -1.08 3.35 6.76
N ARG A 283 0.24 3.47 6.85
CA ARG A 283 1.13 3.69 5.69
C ARG A 283 0.76 4.93 4.85
N THR A 284 0.19 5.94 5.48
CA THR A 284 0.18 7.31 4.93
C THR A 284 1.62 7.83 4.95
N PRO A 285 2.19 8.31 3.83
CA PRO A 285 3.57 8.79 3.80
C PRO A 285 3.77 9.93 4.81
N ALA A 286 4.63 9.69 5.80
CA ALA A 286 4.75 10.56 6.97
C ALA A 286 5.10 12.00 6.62
N GLN A 287 5.92 12.23 5.58
CA GLN A 287 6.28 13.57 5.11
C GLN A 287 5.07 14.43 4.76
N ARG A 288 4.00 13.82 4.25
CA ARG A 288 2.76 14.52 3.91
C ARG A 288 2.02 14.97 5.16
N MET A 289 2.02 14.16 6.22
CA MET A 289 1.41 14.53 7.51
C MET A 289 2.30 15.46 8.34
N ILE A 290 3.63 15.35 8.25
CA ILE A 290 4.58 16.28 8.86
C ILE A 290 4.33 17.71 8.35
N ALA A 291 4.04 17.87 7.06
CA ALA A 291 3.66 19.16 6.49
C ALA A 291 2.36 19.74 7.09
N GLN A 292 1.49 18.88 7.63
CA GLN A 292 0.22 19.27 8.27
C GLN A 292 0.30 19.35 9.81
N LYS A 293 1.48 19.14 10.42
CA LYS A 293 1.61 18.98 11.88
C LYS A 293 1.00 20.12 12.69
N ASP A 294 1.16 21.38 12.24
CA ASP A 294 0.67 22.55 12.97
C ASP A 294 -0.86 22.64 12.92
N LEU A 295 -1.44 22.21 11.81
CA LEU A 295 -2.89 22.09 11.66
C LEU A 295 -3.44 21.01 12.58
N VAL A 296 -2.79 19.84 12.62
CA VAL A 296 -3.19 18.74 13.49
C VAL A 296 -3.05 19.13 14.98
N ALA A 297 -1.98 19.85 15.33
CA ALA A 297 -1.80 20.37 16.70
C ALA A 297 -2.90 21.36 17.09
N ARG A 298 -3.31 22.27 16.19
CA ARG A 298 -4.45 23.18 16.43
C ARG A 298 -5.76 22.43 16.57
N HIS A 299 -5.98 21.40 15.75
CA HIS A 299 -7.17 20.54 15.84
C HIS A 299 -7.28 19.89 17.23
N LEU A 300 -6.18 19.29 17.71
CA LEU A 300 -6.12 18.71 19.06
C LEU A 300 -6.25 19.76 20.17
N ALA A 301 -5.63 20.94 20.02
CA ALA A 301 -5.80 22.03 20.97
C ALA A 301 -7.25 22.56 21.04
N GLY A 302 -8.01 22.42 19.95
CA GLY A 302 -9.43 22.74 19.86
C GLY A 302 -10.38 21.67 20.42
N GLY A 303 -9.86 20.54 20.90
CA GLY A 303 -10.68 19.43 21.39
C GLY A 303 -11.04 18.39 20.32
N GLY A 304 -10.45 18.48 19.13
CA GLY A 304 -10.64 17.51 18.04
C GLY A 304 -10.11 16.11 18.37
N THR A 305 -10.50 15.12 17.57
CA THR A 305 -9.97 13.76 17.69
C THR A 305 -9.11 13.40 16.49
N VAL A 306 -8.00 12.70 16.74
CA VAL A 306 -7.14 12.09 15.73
C VAL A 306 -7.06 10.58 15.98
N VAL A 307 -7.36 9.79 14.96
CA VAL A 307 -7.08 8.35 14.91
C VAL A 307 -5.88 8.16 13.98
N ALA A 308 -4.76 7.66 14.48
CA ALA A 308 -3.58 7.38 13.67
C ALA A 308 -3.24 5.88 13.73
N LEU A 309 -3.29 5.23 12.57
CA LEU A 309 -2.97 3.81 12.43
C LEU A 309 -1.49 3.59 12.10
N GLY A 310 -1.04 2.35 12.22
CA GLY A 310 0.38 1.97 12.19
C GLY A 310 1.11 2.39 10.91
N GLU A 311 2.44 2.42 10.98
CA GLU A 311 3.30 2.75 9.83
C GLU A 311 3.00 4.13 9.22
N SER A 312 2.38 5.05 9.98
CA SER A 312 2.17 6.45 9.60
C SER A 312 3.16 7.41 10.27
N ARG A 313 4.09 6.87 11.10
CA ARG A 313 5.06 7.63 11.91
C ARG A 313 4.42 8.79 12.68
N SER A 314 3.37 8.47 13.42
CA SER A 314 2.63 9.44 14.23
C SER A 314 3.50 10.17 15.25
N ASP A 315 4.61 9.55 15.68
CA ASP A 315 5.68 10.18 16.48
C ASP A 315 6.29 11.44 15.84
N LEU A 316 6.26 11.56 14.51
CA LEU A 316 6.86 12.69 13.80
C LEU A 316 5.92 13.88 13.59
N TRP A 317 4.61 13.71 13.74
CA TRP A 317 3.62 14.75 13.41
C TRP A 317 2.49 14.92 14.45
N LEU A 318 2.40 14.05 15.46
CA LEU A 318 1.57 14.25 16.64
C LEU A 318 2.39 14.71 17.84
N PRO A 319 1.82 15.57 18.71
CA PRO A 319 2.49 16.00 19.92
C PRO A 319 2.56 14.85 20.95
N LYS A 320 3.68 14.74 21.67
CA LYS A 320 3.83 13.88 22.86
C LYS A 320 3.60 12.38 22.59
N VAL A 321 3.95 11.92 21.40
CA VAL A 321 3.93 10.49 21.05
C VAL A 321 5.35 9.93 21.13
N ASP A 322 5.53 8.91 21.96
CA ASP A 322 6.77 8.13 22.04
C ASP A 322 6.52 6.74 21.44
N PHE A 323 7.22 6.42 20.35
CA PHE A 323 7.08 5.18 19.59
C PHE A 323 8.46 4.56 19.34
N SER A 324 8.54 3.26 19.58
CA SER A 324 9.71 2.44 19.25
C SER A 324 9.33 1.42 18.19
N GLY A 325 9.97 1.50 17.03
CA GLY A 325 9.78 0.54 15.94
C GLY A 325 10.46 -0.80 16.22
N THR A 326 9.90 -1.88 15.68
CA THR A 326 10.50 -3.22 15.70
C THR A 326 10.43 -3.86 14.33
N PRO A 327 11.40 -4.71 13.95
CA PRO A 327 11.26 -5.57 12.79
C PRO A 327 9.95 -6.37 12.88
N THR A 328 9.19 -6.35 11.79
CA THR A 328 7.93 -7.08 11.70
C THR A 328 8.20 -8.58 11.53
N ASN A 329 7.62 -9.41 12.41
CA ASN A 329 7.60 -10.86 12.21
C ASN A 329 6.36 -11.25 11.39
N TRP A 330 6.58 -11.57 10.11
CA TRP A 330 5.53 -11.91 9.15
C TRP A 330 5.13 -13.37 9.12
N TRP A 331 5.69 -14.23 9.98
CA TRP A 331 5.53 -15.68 9.88
C TRP A 331 5.47 -16.37 11.23
N TRP A 332 5.19 -15.63 12.31
CA TRP A 332 5.09 -16.21 13.65
C TRP A 332 4.09 -17.36 13.72
N TRP A 333 3.00 -17.31 12.94
CA TRP A 333 1.95 -18.35 12.91
C TRP A 333 2.39 -19.67 12.24
N LEU A 334 3.58 -19.73 11.64
CA LEU A 334 4.11 -20.98 11.08
C LEU A 334 4.47 -22.00 12.18
N ASP A 335 4.82 -21.52 13.37
CA ASP A 335 4.91 -22.35 14.55
C ASP A 335 3.50 -22.45 15.17
N PRO A 336 2.86 -23.64 15.17
CA PRO A 336 1.52 -23.81 15.75
C PRO A 336 1.46 -23.49 17.26
N ALA A 337 2.61 -23.50 17.95
CA ALA A 337 2.71 -23.13 19.36
C ALA A 337 2.98 -21.63 19.58
N ALA A 338 3.32 -20.87 18.54
CA ALA A 338 3.62 -19.46 18.67
C ALA A 338 2.38 -18.63 19.02
N ASP A 339 2.57 -17.71 19.95
CA ASP A 339 1.62 -16.68 20.32
C ASP A 339 2.37 -15.34 20.26
N LEU A 340 1.91 -14.39 19.44
CA LEU A 340 2.41 -13.00 19.52
C LEU A 340 2.17 -12.37 20.90
N GLY A 341 1.35 -13.01 21.73
CA GLY A 341 1.03 -12.59 23.07
C GLY A 341 0.14 -11.35 23.08
N VAL A 342 -0.47 -10.99 21.94
CA VAL A 342 -1.37 -9.84 21.87
C VAL A 342 -2.54 -10.03 22.84
N ARG A 343 -2.80 -9.02 23.65
CA ARG A 343 -3.89 -9.00 24.64
C ARG A 343 -4.68 -7.71 24.52
N VAL A 344 -6.00 -7.86 24.39
CA VAL A 344 -6.97 -6.78 24.60
C VAL A 344 -7.12 -6.58 26.11
N THR A 345 -7.01 -5.35 26.60
CA THR A 345 -7.03 -5.04 28.04
C THR A 345 -8.46 -5.11 28.59
N GLU A 346 -8.60 -5.16 29.91
CA GLU A 346 -9.92 -5.05 30.57
C GLU A 346 -10.59 -3.71 30.26
N ALA A 347 -9.81 -2.62 30.23
CA ALA A 347 -10.29 -1.30 29.84
C ALA A 347 -10.89 -1.32 28.42
N ALA A 348 -10.28 -2.05 27.48
CA ALA A 348 -10.83 -2.19 26.13
C ALA A 348 -12.14 -2.98 26.07
N ALA A 349 -12.40 -3.91 26.99
CA ALA A 349 -13.61 -4.75 26.94
C ALA A 349 -14.91 -3.93 27.08
N SER A 350 -14.86 -2.80 27.79
CA SER A 350 -15.99 -1.88 27.96
C SER A 350 -15.89 -0.61 27.09
N TYR A 351 -14.81 -0.48 26.31
CA TYR A 351 -14.52 0.74 25.57
C TYR A 351 -15.23 0.74 24.20
N PRO A 352 -16.02 1.78 23.86
CA PRO A 352 -16.87 1.77 22.66
C PRO A 352 -16.13 1.50 21.34
N LEU A 353 -14.90 1.99 21.19
CA LEU A 353 -14.11 1.77 19.98
C LEU A 353 -13.67 0.31 19.80
N MET A 354 -13.63 -0.45 20.88
CA MET A 354 -13.18 -1.85 20.92
C MET A 354 -14.36 -2.83 20.94
N ALA A 355 -15.61 -2.36 20.82
CA ALA A 355 -16.78 -3.22 20.77
C ALA A 355 -16.65 -4.27 19.65
N GLY A 356 -16.70 -5.56 20.01
CA GLY A 356 -16.52 -6.68 19.08
C GLY A 356 -15.06 -7.00 18.70
N ILE A 357 -14.08 -6.22 19.18
CA ILE A 357 -12.65 -6.43 18.90
C ILE A 357 -12.02 -7.21 20.05
N GLY A 358 -11.92 -8.52 19.88
CA GLY A 358 -11.17 -9.40 20.77
C GLY A 358 -9.75 -9.67 20.27
N ARG A 359 -9.04 -10.57 20.96
CA ARG A 359 -7.69 -11.02 20.58
C ARG A 359 -7.61 -11.45 19.12
N ARG A 360 -8.59 -12.22 18.63
CA ARG A 360 -8.59 -12.73 17.24
C ARG A 360 -8.59 -11.59 16.20
N GLN A 361 -9.36 -10.54 16.45
CA GLN A 361 -9.44 -9.38 15.56
C GLN A 361 -8.18 -8.52 15.66
N ALA A 362 -7.54 -8.44 16.84
CA ALA A 362 -6.37 -7.58 17.07
C ALA A 362 -5.01 -8.25 16.83
N THR A 363 -4.95 -9.52 16.39
CA THR A 363 -3.68 -10.27 16.24
C THR A 363 -3.37 -10.56 14.77
N TRP A 364 -2.33 -9.93 14.22
CA TRP A 364 -1.69 -10.34 12.97
C TRP A 364 -0.18 -10.08 13.02
N HIS A 365 0.34 -8.87 12.82
CA HIS A 365 1.71 -8.48 13.14
C HIS A 365 1.69 -7.02 13.56
N LEU A 366 2.79 -6.56 14.13
CA LEU A 366 2.93 -5.21 14.66
C LEU A 366 4.27 -4.62 14.23
N HIS A 367 4.34 -3.29 14.26
CA HIS A 367 5.49 -2.52 13.78
C HIS A 367 6.26 -1.83 14.89
N GLY A 368 5.81 -1.99 16.13
CA GLY A 368 6.42 -1.38 17.30
C GLY A 368 5.43 -1.21 18.44
N TRP A 369 5.86 -0.48 19.45
CA TRP A 369 5.06 -0.15 20.62
C TRP A 369 5.21 1.32 21.01
N PHE A 370 4.28 1.80 21.81
CA PHE A 370 4.30 3.14 22.36
C PHE A 370 4.66 3.13 23.85
N VAL A 371 5.11 4.30 24.33
CA VAL A 371 5.15 4.64 25.76
C VAL A 371 4.06 5.67 26.03
N PRO A 372 2.83 5.24 26.41
CA PRO A 372 1.74 6.17 26.69
C PRO A 372 2.03 7.02 27.94
N PRO A 373 1.55 8.27 28.00
CA PRO A 373 1.66 9.09 29.20
C PRO A 373 0.77 8.57 30.34
N ASP A 374 1.10 8.96 31.57
CA ASP A 374 0.28 8.65 32.74
C ASP A 374 -1.16 9.18 32.57
N GLY A 375 -2.14 8.30 32.78
CA GLY A 375 -3.56 8.61 32.59
C GLY A 375 -4.11 8.27 31.20
N ALA A 376 -3.27 7.84 30.25
CA ALA A 376 -3.73 7.26 28.99
C ALA A 376 -4.37 5.87 29.20
N THR A 377 -5.33 5.51 28.35
CA THR A 377 -6.01 4.22 28.40
C THR A 377 -5.39 3.27 27.37
N VAL A 378 -4.63 2.28 27.84
CA VAL A 378 -4.10 1.23 26.96
C VAL A 378 -5.20 0.24 26.61
N LEU A 379 -5.42 0.02 25.31
CA LEU A 379 -6.48 -0.84 24.79
C LEU A 379 -5.95 -2.21 24.35
N VAL A 380 -4.75 -2.25 23.75
CA VAL A 380 -4.10 -3.50 23.32
C VAL A 380 -2.63 -3.47 23.68
N ARG A 381 -2.12 -4.60 24.15
CA ARG A 381 -0.70 -4.85 24.44
C ARG A 381 -0.14 -5.96 23.56
N ASP A 382 1.16 -5.89 23.28
CA ASP A 382 1.91 -7.01 22.71
C ASP A 382 2.23 -8.09 23.76
N GLY A 383 2.96 -9.14 23.36
CA GLY A 383 3.34 -10.24 24.24
C GLY A 383 4.32 -9.89 25.36
N GLU A 384 5.00 -8.75 25.28
CA GLU A 384 5.85 -8.23 26.35
C GLU A 384 5.09 -7.25 27.27
N GLY A 385 3.80 -7.05 27.02
CA GLY A 385 2.96 -6.14 27.79
C GLY A 385 3.11 -4.68 27.39
N ARG A 386 3.76 -4.36 26.27
CA ARG A 386 3.94 -2.97 25.78
C ARG A 386 2.71 -2.52 24.99
N ALA A 387 2.39 -1.22 25.03
CA ALA A 387 1.17 -0.70 24.41
C ALA A 387 1.29 -0.65 22.88
N ILE A 388 0.32 -1.22 22.15
CA ILE A 388 0.28 -1.18 20.68
C ILE A 388 -0.99 -0.52 20.13
N LEU A 389 -2.02 -0.35 20.96
CA LEU A 389 -3.19 0.50 20.71
C LEU A 389 -3.59 1.17 22.01
N TYR A 390 -3.71 2.50 22.02
CA TYR A 390 -4.12 3.25 23.20
C TYR A 390 -4.89 4.53 22.85
N GLU A 391 -5.62 5.04 23.83
CA GLU A 391 -6.24 6.36 23.80
C GLU A 391 -5.50 7.32 24.75
N ASP A 392 -5.24 8.52 24.27
CA ASP A 392 -4.70 9.63 25.05
C ASP A 392 -5.67 10.82 25.04
N LYS A 393 -6.18 11.17 26.23
CA LYS A 393 -6.97 12.38 26.52
C LYS A 393 -6.28 13.35 27.46
N VAL A 394 -5.02 13.09 27.82
CA VAL A 394 -4.30 13.82 28.88
C VAL A 394 -3.18 14.69 28.32
N SER A 395 -2.62 14.32 27.17
CA SER A 395 -1.55 15.07 26.51
C SER A 395 -2.00 16.40 25.90
N THR A 396 -3.25 16.46 25.44
CA THR A 396 -3.86 17.63 24.78
C THR A 396 -5.30 17.82 25.25
N LYS A 397 -5.97 18.89 24.81
CA LYS A 397 -7.42 19.07 25.03
C LYS A 397 -8.27 18.11 24.18
N GLY A 398 -7.69 17.61 23.08
CA GLY A 398 -8.31 16.67 22.17
C GLY A 398 -8.01 15.22 22.53
N THR A 399 -8.44 14.31 21.67
CA THR A 399 -8.25 12.86 21.86
C THR A 399 -7.36 12.30 20.77
N MET A 400 -6.34 11.52 21.14
CA MET A 400 -5.53 10.74 20.20
C MET A 400 -5.82 9.25 20.39
N ILE A 401 -6.12 8.54 19.32
CA ILE A 401 -6.26 7.08 19.29
C ILE A 401 -5.14 6.56 18.39
N LEU A 402 -4.18 5.86 18.99
CA LEU A 402 -2.90 5.58 18.36
C LEU A 402 -2.66 4.08 18.31
N SER A 403 -2.38 3.57 17.12
CA SER A 403 -2.16 2.15 16.86
C SER A 403 -0.86 1.92 16.10
N SER A 404 -0.11 0.87 16.45
CA SER A 404 1.01 0.37 15.65
C SER A 404 0.57 -0.68 14.62
N LEU A 405 -0.73 -1.03 14.63
CA LEU A 405 -1.35 -1.98 13.72
C LEU A 405 -1.71 -1.31 12.38
N ASP A 406 -1.52 -2.04 11.27
CA ASP A 406 -1.66 -1.55 9.88
C ASP A 406 -2.85 -2.16 9.10
N PRO A 407 -4.10 -2.10 9.63
CA PRO A 407 -5.17 -2.93 9.13
C PRO A 407 -5.61 -2.60 7.69
N MET A 408 -5.55 -1.32 7.29
CA MET A 408 -5.97 -0.88 5.95
C MET A 408 -4.98 -1.29 4.86
N PHE A 409 -3.68 -1.42 5.18
CA PHE A 409 -2.70 -1.93 4.23
C PHE A 409 -3.02 -3.38 3.88
N HIS A 410 -3.21 -4.24 4.89
CA HIS A 410 -3.50 -5.66 4.65
C HIS A 410 -4.88 -5.92 4.08
N HIS A 411 -5.88 -5.13 4.50
CA HIS A 411 -7.20 -5.17 3.88
C HIS A 411 -7.06 -4.78 2.40
N GLY A 412 -6.50 -3.61 2.11
CA GLY A 412 -6.30 -3.10 0.77
C GLY A 412 -5.44 -3.99 -0.14
N SER A 413 -4.52 -4.77 0.45
CA SER A 413 -3.61 -5.69 -0.26
C SER A 413 -4.14 -7.12 -0.35
N HIS A 414 -5.32 -7.41 0.20
CA HIS A 414 -5.89 -8.77 0.24
C HIS A 414 -4.97 -9.80 0.94
N PHE A 415 -4.17 -9.34 1.92
CA PHE A 415 -3.10 -10.15 2.50
C PHE A 415 -3.53 -10.89 3.78
N MET A 416 -4.00 -10.17 4.80
CA MET A 416 -4.39 -10.73 6.11
C MET A 416 -5.89 -10.62 6.36
N PRO A 417 -6.66 -11.72 6.36
CA PRO A 417 -8.09 -11.70 6.64
C PRO A 417 -8.44 -11.09 8.01
N ALA A 418 -7.59 -11.29 9.02
CA ALA A 418 -7.79 -10.75 10.37
C ALA A 418 -7.93 -9.22 10.39
N THR A 419 -7.27 -8.50 9.48
CA THR A 419 -7.37 -7.03 9.45
C THR A 419 -8.69 -6.55 8.88
N THR A 420 -9.34 -7.33 8.02
CA THR A 420 -10.71 -7.05 7.58
C THR A 420 -11.68 -7.26 8.74
N LEU A 421 -11.51 -8.33 9.52
CA LEU A 421 -12.31 -8.56 10.73
C LEU A 421 -12.12 -7.42 11.75
N PHE A 422 -10.90 -6.90 11.91
CA PHE A 422 -10.66 -5.72 12.74
C PHE A 422 -11.43 -4.50 12.24
N LEU A 423 -11.31 -4.17 10.95
CA LEU A 423 -11.95 -2.99 10.36
C LEU A 423 -13.48 -3.08 10.36
N ASP A 424 -14.04 -4.28 10.21
CA ASP A 424 -15.50 -4.54 10.27
C ASP A 424 -16.12 -4.10 11.60
N HIS A 425 -15.34 -4.10 12.68
CA HIS A 425 -15.75 -3.57 13.98
C HIS A 425 -15.26 -2.14 14.17
N PHE A 426 -13.97 -1.89 13.95
CA PHE A 426 -13.34 -0.62 14.31
C PHE A 426 -13.92 0.56 13.52
N VAL A 427 -14.15 0.40 12.21
CA VAL A 427 -14.65 1.49 11.35
C VAL A 427 -16.07 1.92 11.75
N PRO A 428 -17.07 1.00 11.90
CA PRO A 428 -18.37 1.37 12.45
C PRO A 428 -18.32 1.93 13.88
N ASN A 429 -17.42 1.42 14.73
CA ASN A 429 -17.28 1.92 16.10
C ASN A 429 -16.81 3.38 16.13
N VAL A 430 -15.90 3.79 15.22
CA VAL A 430 -15.52 5.22 15.08
C VAL A 430 -16.72 6.05 14.60
N LYS A 431 -17.58 5.53 13.72
CA LYS A 431 -18.80 6.24 13.32
C LYS A 431 -19.77 6.41 14.48
N ALA A 432 -19.94 5.38 15.31
CA ALA A 432 -20.73 5.47 16.52
C ALA A 432 -20.14 6.51 17.48
N PHE A 433 -18.83 6.49 17.70
CA PHE A 433 -18.11 7.49 18.50
C PHE A 433 -18.23 8.92 17.95
N ALA A 434 -18.37 9.09 16.63
CA ALA A 434 -18.62 10.39 16.01
C ALA A 434 -20.03 10.94 16.25
N ASN A 435 -21.01 10.07 16.55
CA ASN A 435 -22.42 10.44 16.71
C ASN A 435 -22.82 10.71 18.17
N VAL A 436 -21.88 10.56 19.13
CA VAL A 436 -22.08 10.85 20.56
C VAL A 436 -21.74 12.29 20.88
#